data_AF-A0A239GHJ0-F1
#
_entry.id   AF-A0A239GHJ0-F1
#
_cell.length_a   1.000
_cell.length_b   1.000
_cell.length_c   1.000
_cell.angle_alpha   90.00
_cell.angle_beta   90.00
_cell.angle_gamma   90.00
#
_symmetry.space_group_name_H-M   'P 1'
#
loop_
_entity.id
_entity.type
_entity.pdbx_description
1 polymer ?
#
loop_
_entity_poly.entity_id
_entity_poly.type
_entity_poly.pdbx_seq_one_letter_code
_entity_poly.pdbx_strand_id
1 'polypeptide(L)'
;MKLKQIIIDADIYIKIGSSQKYRYLEILFPAIAEKIYMHKVVYDEIMIPACAKEQVDALIQIGILELINEAQLSDIKKSIYNRTFASLASVMINPKREKKNRGEVSSLAMAKTQSISHFGTDEKDLQPIIDEKLNSRIDNIHCIRIMDIIQMI
;
A
#
# COMPACT_ATOMS: atom_id res chain seq x y z
N MET A 1 -13.64 -1.89 -13.96
CA MET A 1 -12.69 -0.86 -14.45
C MET A 1 -11.35 -1.16 -13.81
N LYS A 2 -10.26 -1.27 -14.59
CA LYS A 2 -8.92 -1.59 -14.06
C LYS A 2 -8.16 -0.30 -13.75
N LEU A 3 -7.57 -0.20 -12.56
CA LEU A 3 -6.75 0.95 -12.15
C LEU A 3 -5.42 0.94 -12.91
N LYS A 4 -4.86 2.12 -13.17
CA LYS A 4 -3.50 2.22 -13.70
C LYS A 4 -2.47 1.72 -12.69
N GLN A 5 -2.55 2.24 -11.46
CA GLN A 5 -1.62 1.90 -10.40
C GLN A 5 -2.26 2.03 -9.01
N ILE A 6 -1.81 1.20 -8.08
CA ILE A 6 -2.21 1.20 -6.66
C ILE A 6 -1.02 0.79 -5.79
N ILE A 7 -0.94 1.31 -4.57
CA ILE A 7 -0.05 0.81 -3.52
C ILE A 7 -0.88 0.24 -2.38
N ILE A 8 -0.49 -0.90 -1.82
CA ILE A 8 -1.36 -1.68 -0.93
C ILE A 8 -0.70 -1.87 0.45
N ASP A 9 -1.50 -1.76 1.50
CA ASP A 9 -1.12 -2.02 2.89
C ASP A 9 -1.05 -3.53 3.23
N ALA A 10 -0.27 -3.88 4.26
CA ALA A 10 -0.03 -5.25 4.73
C ALA A 10 -1.33 -6.02 4.97
N ASP A 11 -2.33 -5.38 5.57
CA ASP A 11 -3.55 -6.04 6.00
C ASP A 11 -4.36 -6.64 4.85
N ILE A 12 -4.37 -5.98 3.67
CA ILE A 12 -5.05 -6.52 2.49
C ILE A 12 -4.40 -7.82 2.04
N TYR A 13 -3.07 -7.86 1.97
CA TYR A 13 -2.34 -9.07 1.58
C TYR A 13 -2.61 -10.22 2.54
N ILE A 14 -2.60 -9.95 3.85
CA ILE A 14 -2.82 -10.98 4.88
C ILE A 14 -4.27 -11.48 4.81
N LYS A 15 -5.26 -10.58 4.73
CA LYS A 15 -6.68 -10.93 4.69
C LYS A 15 -7.02 -11.75 3.44
N ILE A 16 -6.63 -11.29 2.26
CA ILE A 16 -6.93 -11.95 0.98
C ILE A 16 -6.06 -13.19 0.75
N GLY A 17 -4.76 -13.09 1.04
CA GLY A 17 -3.76 -14.13 0.77
C GLY A 17 -3.75 -15.28 1.78
N SER A 18 -4.58 -15.24 2.83
CA SER A 18 -4.61 -16.26 3.88
C SER A 18 -5.11 -17.64 3.45
N SER A 19 -5.76 -17.74 2.29
CA SER A 19 -6.23 -19.02 1.75
C SER A 19 -5.09 -19.85 1.18
N GLN A 20 -4.84 -21.04 1.74
CA GLN A 20 -3.91 -22.02 1.16
C GLN A 20 -4.47 -22.70 -0.10
N LYS A 21 -5.79 -22.89 -0.16
CA LYS A 21 -6.47 -23.61 -1.25
C LYS A 21 -6.63 -22.76 -2.51
N TYR A 22 -6.81 -21.45 -2.34
CA TYR A 22 -7.11 -20.52 -3.43
C TYR A 22 -6.13 -19.36 -3.41
N ARG A 23 -5.42 -19.15 -4.51
CA ARG A 23 -4.41 -18.10 -4.68
C ARG A 23 -5.09 -16.77 -5.02
N TYR A 24 -5.91 -16.25 -4.10
CA TYR A 24 -6.75 -15.08 -4.35
C TYR A 24 -5.96 -13.82 -4.73
N LEU A 25 -4.79 -13.58 -4.14
CA LEU A 25 -3.97 -12.42 -4.52
C LEU A 25 -3.57 -12.52 -5.99
N GLU A 26 -3.10 -13.68 -6.45
CA GLU A 26 -2.71 -13.90 -7.85
C GLU A 26 -3.86 -13.72 -8.85
N ILE A 27 -5.11 -13.86 -8.40
CA ILE A 27 -6.30 -13.68 -9.26
C ILE A 27 -6.79 -12.23 -9.21
N LEU A 28 -6.97 -11.69 -8.00
CA LEU A 28 -7.62 -10.39 -7.79
C LEU A 28 -6.71 -9.24 -8.19
N PHE A 29 -5.42 -9.32 -7.87
CA PHE A 29 -4.50 -8.20 -8.05
C PHE A 29 -4.29 -7.85 -9.53
N PRO A 30 -4.03 -8.82 -10.44
CA PRO A 30 -3.98 -8.55 -11.87
C PRO A 30 -5.31 -8.06 -12.45
N ALA A 31 -6.45 -8.36 -11.81
CA ALA A 31 -7.76 -7.90 -12.27
C ALA A 31 -8.01 -6.42 -11.93
N ILE A 32 -7.53 -5.95 -10.76
CA ILE A 32 -7.83 -4.59 -10.27
C ILE A 32 -6.86 -3.51 -10.75
N ALA A 33 -5.60 -3.83 -11.07
CA ALA A 33 -4.62 -2.82 -11.45
C ALA A 33 -3.59 -3.30 -12.49
N GLU A 34 -3.15 -2.41 -13.37
CA GLU A 34 -2.05 -2.71 -14.31
C GLU A 34 -0.72 -2.86 -13.59
N LYS A 35 -0.48 -2.02 -12.58
CA LYS A 35 0.70 -2.07 -11.73
C LYS A 35 0.33 -1.97 -10.26
N ILE A 36 0.95 -2.83 -9.44
CA ILE A 36 0.79 -2.80 -8.00
C ILE A 36 2.13 -2.50 -7.37
N TYR A 37 2.14 -1.56 -6.45
CA TYR A 37 3.29 -1.21 -5.65
C TYR A 37 3.13 -1.73 -4.24
N MET A 38 4.26 -2.06 -3.65
CA MET A 38 4.34 -2.48 -2.26
C MET A 38 5.58 -1.87 -1.64
N HIS A 39 5.40 -1.17 -0.52
CA HIS A 39 6.56 -0.64 0.18
C HIS A 39 7.36 -1.78 0.81
N LYS A 40 8.70 -1.70 0.78
CA LYS A 40 9.57 -2.74 1.35
C LYS A 40 9.24 -3.05 2.81
N VAL A 41 8.89 -2.04 3.60
CA VAL A 41 8.45 -2.21 5.00
C VAL A 41 7.24 -3.15 5.10
N VAL A 42 6.24 -2.98 4.22
CA VAL A 42 5.05 -3.85 4.17
C VAL A 42 5.44 -5.28 3.76
N TYR A 43 6.36 -5.42 2.79
CA TYR A 43 6.87 -6.73 2.41
C TYR A 43 7.55 -7.46 3.57
N ASP A 44 8.34 -6.75 4.36
CA ASP A 44 9.04 -7.32 5.51
C ASP A 44 8.07 -7.61 6.71
N GLU A 45 6.87 -7.00 6.73
CA GLU A 45 5.80 -7.26 7.72
C GLU A 45 4.99 -8.53 7.43
N ILE A 46 4.79 -8.88 6.15
CA ILE A 46 4.02 -10.08 5.75
C ILE A 46 4.89 -11.32 5.91
N MET A 47 4.89 -11.85 7.13
CA MET A 47 5.56 -13.10 7.47
C MET A 47 4.58 -14.25 7.69
N ILE A 48 3.35 -13.93 8.11
CA ILE A 48 2.31 -14.90 8.44
C ILE A 48 0.97 -14.40 7.87
N PRO A 49 0.21 -15.24 7.16
CA PRO A 49 0.51 -16.65 6.85
C PRO A 49 1.50 -16.78 5.67
N ALA A 50 2.29 -17.87 5.67
CA ALA A 50 3.29 -18.13 4.63
C ALA A 50 2.69 -18.16 3.21
N CYS A 51 1.46 -18.66 3.06
CA CYS A 51 0.76 -18.68 1.77
C CYS A 51 0.46 -17.27 1.21
N ALA A 52 0.30 -16.25 2.06
CA ALA A 52 0.17 -14.87 1.59
C ALA A 52 1.51 -14.36 1.03
N LYS A 53 2.61 -14.68 1.71
CA LYS A 53 3.96 -14.32 1.27
C LYS A 53 4.32 -14.98 -0.07
N GLU A 54 4.06 -16.27 -0.21
CA GLU A 54 4.28 -17.00 -1.47
C GLU A 54 3.49 -16.39 -2.64
N GLN A 55 2.27 -15.91 -2.42
CA GLN A 55 1.48 -15.23 -3.45
C GLN A 55 2.08 -13.88 -3.84
N VAL A 56 2.55 -13.12 -2.85
CA VAL A 56 3.27 -11.86 -3.09
C VAL A 56 4.52 -12.12 -3.93
N ASP A 57 5.32 -13.14 -3.58
CA ASP A 57 6.54 -13.48 -4.30
C ASP A 57 6.25 -13.90 -5.75
N ALA A 58 5.20 -14.68 -5.98
CA ALA A 58 4.74 -15.04 -7.33
C ALA A 58 4.35 -13.79 -8.15
N LEU A 59 3.61 -12.85 -7.54
CA LEU A 59 3.21 -11.59 -8.18
C LEU A 59 4.41 -10.68 -8.52
N ILE A 60 5.46 -10.69 -7.68
CA ILE A 60 6.72 -10.01 -7.96
C ILE A 60 7.42 -10.66 -9.14
N GLN A 61 7.52 -11.99 -9.15
CA GLN A 61 8.21 -12.74 -10.19
C GLN A 61 7.59 -12.50 -11.57
N ILE A 62 6.26 -12.39 -11.67
CA ILE A 62 5.57 -12.11 -12.94
C ILE A 62 5.49 -10.62 -13.29
N GLY A 63 6.02 -9.72 -12.44
CA GLY A 63 6.14 -8.29 -12.69
C GLY A 63 4.89 -7.43 -12.42
N ILE A 64 3.80 -8.05 -11.95
CA ILE A 64 2.55 -7.35 -11.59
C ILE A 64 2.76 -6.50 -10.33
N LEU A 65 3.46 -7.05 -9.33
CA LEU A 65 3.81 -6.36 -8.10
C LEU A 65 5.26 -5.89 -8.14
N GLU A 66 5.49 -4.63 -7.75
CA GLU A 66 6.81 -4.03 -7.66
C GLU A 66 7.12 -3.57 -6.24
N LEU A 67 8.25 -4.04 -5.72
CA LEU A 67 8.79 -3.59 -4.45
C LEU A 67 9.48 -2.24 -4.62
N ILE A 68 9.04 -1.27 -3.84
CA ILE A 68 9.61 0.09 -3.83
C ILE A 68 10.09 0.48 -2.44
N ASN A 69 11.11 1.34 -2.40
CA ASN A 69 11.66 1.90 -1.16
C ASN A 69 12.31 3.26 -1.40
N GLU A 70 12.70 3.91 -0.31
CA GLU A 70 13.27 5.26 -0.29
C GLU A 70 14.65 5.34 -0.95
N ALA A 71 15.39 4.24 -1.03
CA ALA A 71 16.73 4.22 -1.61
C ALA A 71 16.71 4.39 -3.13
N GLN A 72 15.56 4.17 -3.78
CA GLN A 72 15.35 4.35 -5.21
C GLN A 72 14.93 5.79 -5.59
N LEU A 73 14.70 6.66 -4.60
CA LEU A 73 14.26 8.03 -4.83
C LEU A 73 15.44 8.96 -5.11
N SER A 74 15.25 9.93 -6.02
CA SER A 74 16.15 11.08 -6.15
C SER A 74 16.11 11.96 -4.89
N ASP A 75 17.12 12.80 -4.67
CA ASP A 75 17.21 13.65 -3.48
C ASP A 75 15.96 14.53 -3.26
N ILE A 76 15.41 15.09 -4.35
CA ILE A 76 14.18 15.89 -4.30
C ILE A 76 13.00 15.03 -3.86
N LYS A 77 12.81 13.86 -4.48
CA LYS A 77 11.73 12.94 -4.10
C LYS A 77 11.89 12.43 -2.67
N LYS A 78 13.12 12.16 -2.24
CA LYS A 78 13.44 11.74 -0.87
C LYS A 78 13.10 12.81 0.15
N SER A 79 13.33 14.09 -0.17
CA SER A 79 12.90 15.22 0.67
C SER A 79 11.38 15.29 0.80
N ILE A 80 10.64 15.12 -0.30
CA ILE A 80 9.17 15.06 -0.30
C ILE A 80 8.67 13.88 0.53
N TYR A 81 9.25 12.69 0.32
CA TYR A 81 8.93 11.49 1.10
C TYR A 81 9.13 11.73 2.59
N ASN A 82 10.30 12.21 3.01
CA ASN A 82 10.61 12.43 4.42
C ASN A 82 9.67 13.43 5.09
N ARG A 83 9.32 14.53 4.41
CA ARG A 83 8.34 15.50 4.91
C ARG A 83 6.95 14.90 5.05
N THR A 84 6.54 14.13 4.04
CA THR A 84 5.23 13.48 4.02
C THR A 84 5.12 12.42 5.11
N PHE A 85 6.15 11.58 5.25
CA PHE A 85 6.27 10.60 6.31
C PHE A 85 6.19 11.26 7.68
N ALA A 86 6.95 12.33 7.93
CA ALA A 86 6.92 13.03 9.22
C ALA A 86 5.54 13.63 9.54
N SER A 87 4.86 14.21 8.55
CA SER A 87 3.51 14.73 8.70
C SER A 87 2.51 13.65 9.13
N LEU A 88 2.51 12.50 8.43
CA LEU A 88 1.63 11.36 8.74
C LEU A 88 2.00 10.71 10.06
N ALA A 89 3.29 10.49 10.32
CA ALA A 89 3.77 9.87 11.54
C ALA A 89 3.33 10.63 12.80
N SER A 90 3.22 11.96 12.72
CA SER A 90 2.78 12.81 13.84
C SER A 90 1.36 12.51 14.34
N VAL A 91 0.50 11.92 13.50
CA VAL A 91 -0.90 11.58 13.84
C VAL A 91 -1.19 10.09 13.80
N MET A 92 -0.43 9.30 13.03
CA MET A 92 -0.69 7.88 12.81
C MET A 92 0.21 6.94 13.62
N ILE A 93 1.40 7.39 14.03
CA ILE A 93 2.34 6.56 14.79
C ILE A 93 2.25 6.91 16.26
N ASN A 94 1.95 5.91 17.08
CA ASN A 94 1.99 6.05 18.53
C ASN A 94 3.45 5.94 19.00
N PRO A 95 4.01 6.93 19.73
CA PRO A 95 5.40 6.87 20.23
C PRO A 95 5.68 5.66 21.14
N LYS A 96 4.64 5.12 21.81
CA LYS A 96 4.77 3.92 22.65
C LYS A 96 4.74 2.62 21.83
N ARG A 97 4.42 2.69 20.54
CA ARG A 97 4.29 1.56 19.60
C ARG A 97 4.77 1.99 18.21
N GLU A 98 6.02 2.44 18.10
CA GLU A 98 6.56 3.07 16.88
C GLU A 98 6.52 2.17 15.63
N LYS A 99 6.49 0.84 15.81
CA LYS A 99 6.36 -0.11 14.71
C LYS A 99 4.94 -0.24 14.18
N LYS A 100 3.93 0.09 14.99
CA LYS A 100 2.53 0.02 14.59
C LYS A 100 2.24 1.12 13.57
N ASN A 101 1.58 0.76 12.46
CA ASN A 101 1.24 1.63 11.33
C ASN A 101 2.43 2.14 10.51
N ARG A 102 3.66 1.62 10.74
CA ARG A 102 4.83 2.07 9.97
C ARG A 102 4.71 1.69 8.49
N GLY A 103 4.27 0.46 8.18
CA GLY A 103 3.96 0.03 6.82
C GLY A 103 2.97 0.96 6.11
N GLU A 104 1.86 1.29 6.76
CA GLU A 104 0.84 2.20 6.23
C GLU A 104 1.39 3.61 5.97
N VAL A 105 2.08 4.20 6.96
CA VAL A 105 2.66 5.56 6.84
C VAL A 105 3.74 5.62 5.76
N SER A 106 4.64 4.62 5.70
CA SER A 106 5.64 4.53 4.63
C SER A 106 4.99 4.40 3.25
N SER A 107 3.93 3.59 3.14
CA SER A 107 3.24 3.39 1.86
C SER A 107 2.52 4.66 1.40
N LEU A 108 1.81 5.35 2.29
CA LEU A 108 1.15 6.63 1.96
C LEU A 108 2.15 7.73 1.58
N ALA A 109 3.26 7.83 2.30
CA ALA A 109 4.31 8.79 1.98
C ALA A 109 4.92 8.51 0.59
N MET A 110 5.12 7.24 0.26
CA MET A 110 5.58 6.82 -1.05
C MET A 110 4.54 7.08 -2.14
N ALA A 111 3.27 6.81 -1.86
CA ALA A 111 2.15 7.05 -2.77
C ALA A 111 2.11 8.51 -3.19
N LYS A 112 2.20 9.43 -2.22
CA LYS A 112 2.21 10.87 -2.51
C LYS A 112 3.45 11.30 -3.29
N THR A 113 4.61 10.75 -2.95
CA THR A 113 5.89 11.09 -3.59
C THR A 113 5.95 10.66 -5.06
N GLN A 114 5.27 9.57 -5.41
CA GLN A 114 5.28 8.98 -6.75
C GLN A 114 3.97 9.26 -7.53
N SER A 115 3.08 10.10 -7.01
CA SER A 115 1.75 10.40 -7.57
C SER A 115 0.92 9.12 -7.85
N ILE A 116 0.94 8.18 -6.92
CA ILE A 116 0.06 7.00 -6.90
C ILE A 116 -1.25 7.41 -6.21
N SER A 117 -2.33 7.50 -6.98
CA SER A 117 -3.61 8.06 -6.52
C SER A 117 -4.52 7.07 -5.79
N HIS A 118 -4.15 5.79 -5.71
CA HIS A 118 -4.95 4.76 -5.05
C HIS A 118 -4.14 4.05 -3.98
N PHE A 119 -4.72 3.92 -2.80
CA PHE A 119 -4.14 3.22 -1.66
C PHE A 119 -5.06 2.09 -1.20
N GLY A 120 -4.59 0.85 -1.27
CA GLY A 120 -5.32 -0.30 -0.78
C GLY A 120 -5.19 -0.42 0.73
N THR A 121 -6.29 -0.26 1.47
CA THR A 121 -6.35 -0.46 2.92
C THR A 121 -7.75 -0.94 3.32
N ASP A 122 -7.90 -1.63 4.44
CA ASP A 122 -9.21 -2.00 4.98
C ASP A 122 -9.66 -1.08 6.15
N GLU A 123 -8.86 -0.04 6.43
CA GLU A 123 -9.08 0.88 7.55
C GLU A 123 -10.04 2.00 7.15
N LYS A 124 -11.25 1.97 7.71
CA LYS A 124 -12.36 2.87 7.35
C LYS A 124 -12.08 4.34 7.65
N ASP A 125 -11.31 4.60 8.70
CA ASP A 125 -11.06 5.94 9.21
C ASP A 125 -9.81 6.61 8.61
N LEU A 126 -9.17 5.96 7.63
CA LEU A 126 -7.92 6.46 7.05
C LEU A 126 -8.14 7.58 6.01
N GLN A 127 -9.22 7.50 5.21
CA GLN A 127 -9.48 8.51 4.17
C GLN A 127 -9.56 9.95 4.75
N PRO A 128 -10.26 10.22 5.86
CA PRO A 128 -10.26 11.56 6.47
C PRO A 128 -8.88 12.08 6.85
N ILE A 129 -7.98 11.20 7.34
CA ILE A 129 -6.60 11.57 7.70
C ILE A 129 -5.81 11.94 6.43
N ILE A 130 -5.95 11.14 5.36
CA ILE A 130 -5.35 11.43 4.06
C ILE A 130 -5.88 12.75 3.50
N ASP A 131 -7.19 12.99 3.63
CA ASP A 131 -7.82 14.21 3.15
C ASP A 131 -7.28 15.46 3.86
N GLU A 132 -7.09 15.38 5.18
CA GLU A 132 -6.53 16.47 5.98
C GLU A 132 -5.03 16.69 5.73
N LYS A 133 -4.24 15.62 5.62
CA LYS A 133 -2.77 15.71 5.61
C LYS A 133 -2.14 15.74 4.23
N LEU A 134 -2.75 15.10 3.23
CA LEU A 134 -2.12 14.82 1.94
C LEU A 134 -2.87 15.36 0.72
N ASN A 135 -4.21 15.34 0.76
CA ASN A 135 -5.01 15.72 -0.40
C ASN A 135 -5.16 17.24 -0.48
N SER A 136 -4.85 17.78 -1.66
CA SER A 136 -4.84 19.22 -1.91
C SER A 136 -5.54 19.59 -3.23
N ARG A 137 -6.41 18.69 -3.73
CA ARG A 137 -7.06 18.71 -5.05
C ARG A 137 -6.16 18.30 -6.24
N ILE A 138 -4.87 18.16 -6.00
CA ILE A 138 -3.88 17.67 -6.97
C ILE A 138 -3.22 16.42 -6.38
N ASP A 139 -3.10 15.37 -7.21
CA ASP A 139 -2.55 14.07 -6.82
C ASP A 139 -3.16 13.56 -5.51
N ASN A 140 -4.49 13.56 -5.47
CA ASN A 140 -5.23 13.04 -4.33
C ASN A 140 -5.08 11.52 -4.27
N ILE A 141 -4.99 11.01 -3.04
CA ILE A 141 -4.96 9.59 -2.74
C ILE A 141 -6.36 9.18 -2.28
N HIS A 142 -6.86 8.11 -2.89
CA HIS A 142 -8.14 7.50 -2.60
C HIS A 142 -7.94 6.10 -2.04
N CYS A 143 -8.52 5.84 -0.86
CA CYS A 143 -8.55 4.53 -0.25
C CYS A 143 -9.46 3.60 -1.06
N ILE A 144 -8.97 2.39 -1.31
CA ILE A 144 -9.70 1.29 -1.93
C ILE A 144 -9.72 0.14 -0.93
N ARG A 145 -10.90 -0.24 -0.45
CA ARG A 145 -11.07 -1.34 0.51
C ARG A 145 -11.27 -2.67 -0.17
N ILE A 146 -11.17 -3.75 0.60
CA ILE A 146 -11.40 -5.12 0.11
C ILE A 146 -12.80 -5.26 -0.50
N MET A 147 -13.83 -4.65 0.11
CA MET A 147 -15.18 -4.63 -0.45
C MET A 147 -15.23 -3.95 -1.82
N ASP A 148 -14.49 -2.86 -1.99
CA ASP A 148 -14.45 -2.11 -3.24
C ASP A 148 -13.72 -2.92 -4.32
N ILE A 149 -12.63 -3.62 -3.96
CA ILE A 149 -11.91 -4.59 -4.82
C ILE A 149 -12.86 -5.68 -5.33
N ILE A 150 -13.69 -6.25 -4.46
CA ILE A 150 -14.64 -7.31 -4.82
C ILE A 150 -15.70 -6.78 -5.80
N GLN A 151 -16.15 -5.53 -5.65
CA GLN A 151 -17.14 -4.91 -6.54
C GLN A 151 -16.58 -4.51 -7.90
N MET A 152 -15.26 -4.43 -8.05
CA MET A 152 -14.61 -4.05 -9.32
C MET A 152 -14.54 -5.20 -10.34
N ILE A 153 -14.84 -6.43 -9.91
CA ILE A 153 -14.74 -7.69 -10.65
C ILE A 153 -16.14 -8.20 -10.96
#